data_AF-A0A1B9EHS1-F1
#
_entry.id   AF-A0A1B9EHS1-F1
#
_cell.length_a   1.000
_cell.length_b   1.000
_cell.length_c   1.000
_cell.angle_alpha   90.00
_cell.angle_beta   90.00
_cell.angle_gamma   90.00
#
_symmetry.space_group_name_H-M   'P 1'
#
loop_
_entity.id
_entity.type
_entity.pdbx_description
1 polymer ?
#
loop_
_entity_poly.entity_id
_entity_poly.type
_entity_poly.pdbx_seq_one_letter_code
_entity_poly.pdbx_strand_id
1 'polypeptide(L)'
;MSLLLRGVEAALRPKGIAVEILKPDAVLRAERVPVGQMGDVFSGGQLLTAAIALYCTMAALRSNDRGRDRHRHAGTLFLDNPIGRANATYLLELQRAVSDALGVQLLYTTGLFDTTALAEFPLVIRLRNDADLRAGLKYISVEEHLRPGLPQQDPEGETVHGEITATRMFKRNEQPTAEPPAPEA
;
A
#
# COMPACT_ATOMS: atom_id res chain seq x y z
N MET A 1 -13.02 12.39 -27.22
CA MET A 1 -12.22 11.19 -26.89
C MET A 1 -11.72 10.40 -28.12
N SER A 2 -12.42 10.40 -29.26
CA SER A 2 -12.09 9.53 -30.42
C SER A 2 -10.87 9.95 -31.26
N LEU A 3 -10.59 11.25 -31.42
CA LEU A 3 -9.44 11.74 -32.20
C LEU A 3 -8.08 11.40 -31.54
N LEU A 4 -7.99 11.51 -30.22
CA LEU A 4 -6.77 11.15 -29.47
C LEU A 4 -6.45 9.66 -29.61
N LEU A 5 -7.46 8.80 -29.40
CA LEU A 5 -7.33 7.34 -29.55
C LEU A 5 -6.89 6.96 -30.97
N ARG A 6 -7.50 7.55 -32.00
CA ARG A 6 -7.10 7.35 -33.40
C ARG A 6 -5.70 7.87 -33.70
N GLY A 7 -5.32 9.01 -33.13
CA GLY A 7 -3.97 9.57 -33.27
C GLY A 7 -2.90 8.68 -32.64
N VAL A 8 -3.15 8.19 -31.42
CA VAL A 8 -2.28 7.23 -30.74
C VAL A 8 -2.20 5.92 -31.52
N GLU A 9 -3.33 5.39 -31.98
CA GLU A 9 -3.36 4.16 -32.79
C GLU A 9 -2.56 4.31 -34.10
N ALA A 10 -2.73 5.42 -34.81
CA ALA A 10 -1.98 5.72 -36.02
C ALA A 10 -0.47 5.84 -35.76
N ALA A 11 -0.07 6.45 -34.64
CA ALA A 11 1.33 6.60 -34.26
C ALA A 11 2.00 5.27 -33.86
N LEU A 12 1.22 4.32 -33.34
CA LEU A 12 1.73 3.02 -32.89
C LEU A 12 1.80 1.98 -34.02
N ARG A 13 1.04 2.14 -35.10
CA ARG A 13 1.11 1.22 -36.24
C ARG A 13 2.41 1.38 -37.04
N PRO A 14 2.97 0.29 -37.60
CA PRO A 14 2.46 -1.08 -37.59
C PRO A 14 2.94 -1.92 -36.39
N LYS A 15 3.92 -1.45 -35.62
CA LYS A 15 4.65 -2.25 -34.63
C LYS A 15 3.90 -2.48 -33.31
N GLY A 16 3.00 -1.57 -32.94
CA GLY A 16 2.25 -1.63 -31.68
C GLY A 16 3.12 -1.37 -30.45
N ILE A 17 2.58 -1.75 -29.28
CA ILE A 17 3.29 -1.74 -27.99
C ILE A 17 3.31 -3.16 -27.44
N ALA A 18 4.50 -3.68 -27.18
CA ALA A 18 4.68 -4.91 -26.43
C ALA A 18 4.99 -4.55 -24.97
N VAL A 19 4.19 -5.08 -24.04
CA VAL A 19 4.40 -4.90 -22.60
C VAL A 19 4.55 -6.27 -21.97
N GLU A 20 5.60 -6.42 -21.18
CA GLU A 20 5.88 -7.62 -20.41
C GLU A 20 6.03 -7.25 -18.93
N ILE A 21 5.62 -8.17 -18.06
CA ILE A 21 5.84 -8.04 -16.62
C ILE A 21 6.86 -9.06 -16.15
N LEU A 22 7.59 -8.73 -15.09
CA LEU A 22 8.38 -9.69 -14.35
C LEU A 22 7.44 -10.64 -13.58
N LYS A 23 7.62 -11.95 -13.74
CA LYS A 23 6.85 -12.96 -13.00
C LYS A 23 7.31 -12.97 -11.53
N PRO A 24 6.40 -12.80 -10.56
CA PRO A 24 6.74 -12.96 -9.15
C PRO A 24 6.86 -14.44 -8.84
N ASP A 25 8.09 -14.90 -8.65
CA ASP A 25 8.42 -16.31 -8.37
C ASP A 25 9.32 -16.40 -7.13
N ALA A 26 9.23 -17.52 -6.42
CA ALA A 26 9.98 -17.76 -5.18
C ALA A 26 11.51 -17.77 -5.42
N VAL A 27 11.94 -18.14 -6.63
CA VAL A 27 13.36 -18.19 -7.02
C VAL A 27 13.83 -16.86 -7.62
N LEU A 28 12.99 -15.81 -7.63
CA LEU A 28 13.30 -14.47 -8.13
C LEU A 28 13.96 -14.46 -9.53
N ARG A 29 13.51 -15.37 -10.41
CA ARG A 29 13.99 -15.43 -11.79
C ARG A 29 13.58 -14.18 -12.54
N ALA A 30 14.46 -13.70 -13.41
CA ALA A 30 14.19 -12.58 -14.33
C ALA A 30 13.27 -12.99 -15.51
N GLU A 31 12.28 -13.83 -15.26
CA GLU A 31 11.33 -14.31 -16.26
C GLU A 31 10.28 -13.23 -16.53
N ARG A 32 10.15 -12.84 -17.80
CA ARG A 32 9.17 -11.84 -18.23
C ARG A 32 8.08 -12.51 -19.05
N VAL A 33 6.83 -12.12 -18.79
CA VAL A 33 5.65 -12.66 -19.46
C VAL A 33 4.86 -11.52 -20.08
N PRO A 34 4.40 -11.64 -21.35
CA PRO A 34 3.53 -10.67 -21.97
C PRO A 34 2.27 -10.41 -21.14
N VAL A 35 1.86 -9.15 -20.99
CA VAL A 35 0.67 -8.78 -20.19
C VAL A 35 -0.58 -9.53 -20.65
N GLY A 36 -0.73 -9.75 -21.97
CA GLY A 36 -1.86 -10.49 -22.55
C GLY A 36 -1.94 -11.96 -22.15
N GLN A 37 -0.87 -12.55 -21.58
CA GLN A 37 -0.80 -13.95 -21.17
C GLN A 37 -0.80 -14.12 -19.64
N MET A 38 -0.83 -13.02 -18.86
CA MET A 38 -0.78 -13.08 -17.40
C MET A 38 -1.90 -13.93 -16.80
N GLY A 39 -3.12 -13.83 -17.32
CA GLY A 39 -4.29 -14.54 -16.79
C GLY A 39 -4.17 -16.06 -16.85
N ASP A 40 -3.39 -16.57 -17.82
CA ASP A 40 -3.21 -18.01 -18.05
C ASP A 40 -1.95 -18.56 -17.36
N VAL A 41 -0.92 -17.72 -17.20
CA VAL A 41 0.40 -18.15 -16.71
C VAL A 41 0.59 -17.91 -15.21
N PHE A 42 -0.12 -16.94 -14.63
CA PHE A 42 0.09 -16.53 -13.23
C PHE A 42 -0.96 -17.20 -12.35
N SER A 43 -0.53 -17.70 -11.19
CA SER A 43 -1.49 -18.09 -10.16
C SER A 43 -2.26 -16.87 -9.65
N GLY A 44 -3.42 -17.08 -9.01
CA GLY A 44 -4.20 -15.99 -8.41
C GLY A 44 -3.39 -15.12 -7.45
N GLY A 45 -2.48 -15.73 -6.67
CA GLY A 45 -1.59 -15.01 -5.76
C GLY A 45 -0.45 -14.28 -6.46
N GLN A 46 0.10 -14.85 -7.53
CA GLN A 46 1.10 -14.18 -8.37
C GLN A 46 0.52 -12.97 -9.09
N LEU A 47 -0.70 -13.07 -9.61
CA LEU A 47 -1.40 -11.96 -10.25
C LEU A 47 -1.65 -10.82 -9.26
N LEU A 48 -2.12 -11.13 -8.05
CA LEU A 48 -2.28 -10.13 -6.98
C LEU A 48 -0.95 -9.47 -6.62
N THR A 49 0.11 -10.26 -6.46
CA THR A 49 1.46 -9.76 -6.13
C THR A 49 1.99 -8.83 -7.21
N ALA A 50 1.85 -9.21 -8.48
CA ALA A 50 2.24 -8.40 -9.61
C ALA A 50 1.43 -7.08 -9.69
N ALA A 51 0.14 -7.14 -9.39
CA ALA A 51 -0.72 -5.95 -9.35
C ALA A 51 -0.31 -4.99 -8.21
N ILE A 52 0.00 -5.50 -7.03
CA ILE A 52 0.52 -4.70 -5.90
C ILE A 52 1.85 -4.05 -6.30
N ALA A 53 2.79 -4.80 -6.87
CA ALA A 53 4.08 -4.28 -7.31
C ALA A 53 3.93 -3.17 -8.37
N LEU A 54 3.03 -3.37 -9.34
CA LEU A 54 2.72 -2.37 -10.36
C LEU A 54 2.10 -1.11 -9.73
N TYR A 55 1.15 -1.27 -8.81
CA TYR A 55 0.57 -0.14 -8.07
C TYR A 55 1.65 0.64 -7.32
N CYS A 56 2.51 -0.05 -6.57
CA CYS A 56 3.58 0.59 -5.81
C CYS A 56 4.51 1.38 -6.74
N THR A 57 4.83 0.82 -7.91
CA THR A 57 5.67 1.49 -8.91
C THR A 57 5.00 2.75 -9.44
N MET A 58 3.72 2.68 -9.80
CA MET A 58 2.96 3.86 -10.24
C MET A 58 2.83 4.91 -9.15
N ALA A 59 2.63 4.51 -7.89
CA ALA A 59 2.56 5.42 -6.76
C ALA A 59 3.90 6.16 -6.56
N ALA A 60 5.02 5.45 -6.66
CA ALA A 60 6.36 6.02 -6.56
C ALA A 60 6.64 7.01 -7.71
N LEU A 61 6.37 6.63 -8.96
CA LEU A 61 6.51 7.50 -10.12
C LEU A 61 5.68 8.79 -9.99
N ARG A 62 4.41 8.64 -9.61
CA ARG A 62 3.51 9.77 -9.37
C ARG A 62 3.97 10.67 -8.23
N SER A 63 4.61 10.12 -7.20
CA SER A 63 5.20 10.93 -6.12
C SER A 63 6.39 11.74 -6.63
N ASN A 64 7.25 11.10 -7.43
CA ASN A 64 8.42 11.72 -8.04
C ASN A 64 8.04 12.90 -8.94
N ASP A 65 7.08 12.71 -9.85
CA ASP A 65 6.62 13.74 -10.79
C ASP A 65 6.05 15.00 -10.11
N ARG A 66 5.59 14.89 -8.86
CA ARG A 66 5.08 16.04 -8.09
C ARG A 66 6.17 16.84 -7.37
N GLY A 67 7.44 16.58 -7.67
CA GLY A 67 8.57 17.21 -7.00
C GLY A 67 8.73 16.79 -5.53
N ARG A 68 8.10 15.68 -5.13
CA ARG A 68 8.27 15.07 -3.80
C ARG A 68 9.46 14.11 -3.76
N ASP A 69 10.49 14.41 -4.54
CA ASP A 69 11.74 13.65 -4.67
C ASP A 69 12.43 13.40 -3.30
N ARG A 70 12.17 14.27 -2.31
CA ARG A 70 12.69 14.16 -0.95
C ARG A 70 11.80 13.39 0.03
N HIS A 71 10.64 12.88 -0.38
CA HIS A 71 9.75 12.14 0.51
C HIS A 71 9.90 10.65 0.28
N ARG A 72 10.40 9.94 1.30
CA ARG A 72 10.52 8.48 1.36
C ARG A 72 9.17 7.73 1.31
N HIS A 73 8.07 8.40 0.98
CA HIS A 73 6.72 7.85 1.09
C HIS A 73 5.86 8.20 -0.13
N ALA A 74 5.52 7.18 -0.91
CA ALA A 74 4.73 7.27 -2.13
C ALA A 74 3.20 7.15 -1.88
N GLY A 75 2.80 6.69 -0.69
CA GLY A 75 1.41 6.65 -0.22
C GLY A 75 1.06 5.37 0.53
N THR A 76 -0.24 5.10 0.67
CA THR A 76 -0.78 3.90 1.32
C THR A 76 -1.69 3.13 0.36
N LEU A 77 -1.60 1.81 0.38
CA LEU A 77 -2.46 0.89 -0.37
C LEU A 77 -3.27 0.03 0.61
N PHE A 78 -4.59 0.16 0.55
CA PHE A 78 -5.54 -0.67 1.28
C PHE A 78 -5.91 -1.88 0.42
N LEU A 79 -5.86 -3.08 1.00
CA LEU A 79 -6.17 -4.33 0.33
C LEU A 79 -7.21 -5.09 1.16
N ASP A 80 -8.35 -5.37 0.53
CA ASP A 80 -9.41 -6.15 1.17
C ASP A 80 -9.28 -7.64 0.84
N ASN A 81 -9.04 -8.42 1.90
CA ASN A 81 -8.82 -9.85 1.91
C ASN A 81 -7.76 -10.37 0.90
N PRO A 82 -6.55 -9.76 0.83
CA PRO A 82 -5.51 -10.22 -0.10
C PRO A 82 -4.98 -11.62 0.26
N ILE A 83 -4.97 -11.98 1.54
CA ILE A 83 -4.45 -13.26 2.04
C ILE A 83 -5.25 -14.43 1.47
N GLY A 84 -6.56 -14.27 1.24
CA GLY A 84 -7.39 -15.32 0.63
C GLY A 84 -6.95 -15.73 -0.77
N ARG A 85 -6.16 -14.90 -1.47
CA ARG A 85 -5.59 -15.24 -2.79
C ARG A 85 -4.08 -15.43 -2.78
N ALA A 86 -3.34 -14.83 -1.85
CA ALA A 86 -1.89 -14.85 -1.79
C ALA A 86 -1.38 -15.03 -0.35
N ASN A 87 -1.56 -16.22 0.23
CA ASN A 87 -1.07 -16.55 1.57
C ASN A 87 0.32 -17.22 1.60
N ALA A 88 0.90 -17.55 0.44
CA ALA A 88 2.24 -18.13 0.40
C ALA A 88 3.27 -17.12 0.95
N THR A 89 4.08 -17.55 1.92
CA THR A 89 5.09 -16.72 2.61
C THR A 89 5.92 -15.89 1.64
N TYR A 90 6.52 -16.52 0.63
CA TYR A 90 7.37 -15.81 -0.35
C TYR A 90 6.63 -14.70 -1.12
N LEU A 91 5.32 -14.83 -1.36
CA LEU A 91 4.52 -13.79 -2.02
C LEU A 91 4.29 -12.61 -1.09
N LEU A 92 3.98 -12.86 0.18
CA LEU A 92 3.80 -11.82 1.19
C LEU A 92 5.11 -11.07 1.44
N GLU A 93 6.22 -11.80 1.58
CA GLU A 93 7.57 -11.24 1.67
C GLU A 93 7.89 -10.36 0.45
N LEU A 94 7.63 -10.84 -0.76
CA LEU A 94 7.87 -10.08 -1.99
C LEU A 94 7.00 -8.82 -2.07
N GLN A 95 5.71 -8.92 -1.77
CA GLN A 95 4.81 -7.77 -1.73
C GLN A 95 5.31 -6.69 -0.75
N ARG A 96 5.71 -7.10 0.45
CA ARG A 96 6.25 -6.22 1.49
C ARG A 96 7.58 -5.60 1.06
N ALA A 97 8.53 -6.39 0.57
CA ALA A 97 9.83 -5.91 0.12
C ALA A 97 9.71 -4.87 -1.00
N VAL A 98 8.82 -5.10 -1.97
CA VAL A 98 8.54 -4.13 -3.04
C VAL A 98 7.90 -2.86 -2.48
N SER A 99 6.95 -3.00 -1.57
CA SER A 99 6.29 -1.86 -0.95
C SER A 99 7.22 -1.00 -0.11
N ASP A 100 8.13 -1.63 0.65
CA ASP A 100 9.13 -0.97 1.47
C ASP A 100 10.14 -0.24 0.58
N ALA A 101 10.60 -0.88 -0.49
CA ALA A 101 11.54 -0.29 -1.44
C ALA A 101 10.94 0.94 -2.17
N LEU A 102 9.64 0.92 -2.44
CA LEU A 102 8.93 2.00 -3.15
C LEU A 102 8.24 2.99 -2.21
N GLY A 103 8.38 2.81 -0.90
CA GLY A 103 7.82 3.68 0.13
C GLY A 103 6.29 3.70 0.14
N VAL A 104 5.62 2.58 -0.15
CA VAL A 104 4.17 2.44 -0.07
C VAL A 104 3.81 1.64 1.17
N GLN A 105 2.99 2.21 2.06
CA GLN A 105 2.48 1.46 3.21
C GLN A 105 1.36 0.53 2.77
N LEU A 106 1.47 -0.74 3.13
CA LEU A 106 0.46 -1.75 2.88
C LEU A 106 -0.46 -1.92 4.11
N LEU A 107 -1.79 -1.86 3.90
CA LEU A 107 -2.79 -2.18 4.92
C LEU A 107 -3.70 -3.32 4.44
N TYR A 108 -3.63 -4.45 5.13
CA TYR A 108 -4.34 -5.68 4.75
C TYR A 108 -5.51 -5.86 5.72
N THR A 109 -6.73 -5.91 5.20
CA THR A 109 -7.89 -6.42 5.96
C THR A 109 -8.11 -7.87 5.59
N THR A 110 -8.37 -8.75 6.56
CA THR A 110 -8.64 -10.16 6.29
C THR A 110 -9.61 -10.70 7.33
N GLY A 111 -10.50 -11.59 6.90
CA GLY A 111 -11.33 -12.41 7.79
C GLY A 111 -10.75 -13.81 8.03
N LEU A 112 -9.60 -14.12 7.41
CA LEU A 112 -8.94 -15.42 7.54
C LEU A 112 -8.00 -15.44 8.73
N PHE A 113 -8.10 -16.50 9.53
CA PHE A 113 -7.17 -16.78 10.61
C PHE A 113 -6.07 -17.73 10.15
N ASP A 114 -5.15 -17.20 9.34
CA ASP A 114 -3.96 -17.92 8.86
C ASP A 114 -2.73 -17.42 9.64
N THR A 115 -2.36 -18.12 10.70
CA THR A 115 -1.26 -17.69 11.59
C THR A 115 0.08 -17.61 10.88
N THR A 116 0.31 -18.45 9.86
CA THR A 116 1.55 -18.45 9.08
C THR A 116 1.65 -17.18 8.26
N ALA A 117 0.58 -16.82 7.53
CA ALA A 117 0.53 -15.58 6.78
C ALA A 117 0.59 -14.34 7.70
N LEU A 118 -0.09 -14.38 8.85
CA LEU A 118 -0.12 -13.26 9.80
C LEU A 118 1.24 -13.03 10.48
N ALA A 119 2.06 -14.08 10.67
CA ALA A 119 3.40 -13.95 11.23
C ALA A 119 4.34 -13.12 10.34
N GLU A 120 4.04 -13.02 9.04
CA GLU A 120 4.76 -12.15 8.11
C GLU A 120 4.48 -10.66 8.34
N PHE A 121 3.55 -10.26 9.20
CA PHE A 121 3.24 -8.86 9.42
C PHE A 121 3.83 -8.35 10.74
N PRO A 122 4.49 -7.18 10.75
CA PRO A 122 5.07 -6.63 11.98
C PRO A 122 4.00 -6.14 12.97
N LEU A 123 2.79 -5.87 12.49
CA LEU A 123 1.64 -5.43 13.28
C LEU A 123 0.37 -6.10 12.74
N VAL A 124 -0.32 -6.79 13.63
CA VAL A 124 -1.66 -7.33 13.38
C VAL A 124 -2.59 -6.81 14.46
N ILE A 125 -3.70 -6.20 14.03
CA ILE A 125 -4.74 -5.67 14.93
C ILE A 125 -5.94 -6.59 14.81
N ARG A 126 -6.20 -7.36 15.86
CA ARG A 126 -7.33 -8.28 15.92
C ARG A 126 -8.57 -7.48 16.31
N LEU A 127 -9.56 -7.51 15.44
CA LEU A 127 -10.81 -6.78 15.58
C LEU A 127 -11.94 -7.75 15.87
N ARG A 128 -12.85 -7.37 16.77
CA ARG A 128 -14.06 -8.13 17.07
C ARG A 128 -15.31 -7.30 16.80
N ASN A 129 -16.37 -7.96 16.37
CA ASN A 129 -17.69 -7.33 16.34
C ASN A 129 -18.22 -7.22 17.76
N ASP A 130 -18.76 -6.05 18.08
CA ASP A 130 -19.33 -5.72 19.37
C ASP A 130 -20.66 -5.00 19.13
N ALA A 131 -21.55 -5.01 20.12
CA ALA A 131 -22.89 -4.47 19.96
C ALA A 131 -23.46 -3.94 21.27
N ASP A 132 -24.02 -2.74 21.20
CA ASP A 132 -24.95 -2.25 22.20
C ASP A 132 -26.37 -2.52 21.70
N LEU A 133 -26.92 -3.66 22.12
CA LEU A 133 -28.27 -4.09 21.73
C LEU A 133 -29.37 -3.18 22.27
N ARG A 134 -29.10 -2.40 23.33
CA ARG A 134 -30.08 -1.45 23.89
C ARG A 134 -30.13 -0.17 23.07
N ALA A 135 -28.98 0.31 22.61
CA ALA A 135 -28.88 1.45 21.70
C ALA A 135 -29.11 1.09 20.22
N GLY A 136 -29.17 -0.21 19.88
CA GLY A 136 -29.29 -0.69 18.50
C GLY A 136 -28.03 -0.47 17.67
N LEU A 137 -26.87 -0.30 18.32
CA LEU A 137 -25.59 0.00 17.67
C LEU A 137 -24.73 -1.25 17.54
N LYS A 138 -24.07 -1.40 16.40
CA LYS A 138 -23.01 -2.39 16.16
C LYS A 138 -21.73 -1.65 15.85
N TYR A 139 -20.63 -2.06 16.45
CA TYR A 139 -19.33 -1.45 16.25
C TYR A 139 -18.25 -2.51 16.27
N ILE A 140 -17.05 -2.14 15.84
CA ILE A 140 -15.88 -3.01 15.89
C ILE A 140 -15.00 -2.49 17.02
N SER A 141 -14.62 -3.38 17.93
CA SER A 141 -13.66 -3.08 18.99
C SER A 141 -12.35 -3.81 18.74
N VAL A 142 -11.25 -3.23 19.21
CA VAL A 142 -9.95 -3.89 19.18
C VAL A 142 -9.95 -4.94 20.28
N GLU A 143 -9.76 -6.19 19.89
CA GLU A 143 -9.62 -7.30 20.82
C GLU A 143 -8.17 -7.43 21.29
N GLU A 144 -7.22 -7.31 20.36
CA GLU A 144 -5.81 -7.59 20.63
C GLU A 144 -4.89 -6.91 19.61
N HIS A 145 -3.69 -6.53 20.05
CA HIS A 145 -2.59 -6.13 19.17
C HIS A 145 -1.49 -7.18 19.22
N LEU A 146 -1.24 -7.85 18.10
CA LEU A 146 -0.09 -8.73 17.94
C LEU A 146 1.02 -7.91 17.28
N ARG A 147 2.15 -7.79 17.97
CA ARG A 147 3.27 -6.93 17.56
C ARG A 147 4.57 -7.73 17.44
N PRO A 148 4.61 -8.79 16.61
CA PRO A 148 5.79 -9.63 16.51
C PRO A 148 7.00 -8.80 16.05
N GLY A 149 8.02 -8.69 16.91
CA GLY A 149 9.26 -7.96 16.61
C GLY A 149 9.21 -6.44 16.77
N LEU A 150 8.11 -5.85 17.27
CA LEU A 150 8.09 -4.44 17.69
C LEU A 150 8.48 -4.31 19.18
N PRO A 151 9.05 -3.16 19.59
CA PRO A 151 9.33 -2.90 21.01
C PRO A 151 8.07 -3.04 21.87
N GLN A 152 8.23 -3.67 23.03
CA GLN A 152 7.16 -3.85 24.00
C GLN A 152 6.84 -2.51 24.66
N GLN A 153 5.56 -2.12 24.68
CA GLN A 153 5.12 -0.91 25.39
C GLN A 153 5.17 -1.16 26.90
N ASP A 154 5.67 -0.19 27.66
CA ASP A 154 5.71 -0.25 29.12
C ASP A 154 4.28 -0.16 29.68
N PRO A 155 3.79 -1.20 30.38
CA PRO A 155 2.43 -1.23 30.93
C PRO A 155 2.21 -0.23 32.08
N GLU A 156 3.27 0.28 32.72
CA GLU A 156 3.18 1.35 33.74
C GLU A 156 3.38 2.75 33.14
N GLY A 157 3.73 2.84 31.85
CA GLY A 157 3.73 4.09 31.11
C GLY A 157 2.31 4.61 30.91
N GLU A 158 2.17 5.94 30.81
CA GLU A 158 0.91 6.59 30.49
C GLU A 158 0.27 5.91 29.27
N THR A 159 -1.00 5.49 29.34
CA THR A 159 -1.70 4.82 28.23
C THR A 159 -1.90 5.80 27.08
N VAL A 160 -0.87 5.96 26.25
CA VAL A 160 -0.93 6.77 25.04
C VAL A 160 -1.75 6.00 24.00
N HIS A 161 -3.07 6.22 24.02
CA HIS A 161 -4.03 5.67 23.03
C HIS A 161 -3.73 6.09 21.58
N GLY A 162 -2.74 6.95 21.38
CA GLY A 162 -2.22 7.37 20.09
C GLY A 162 -0.70 7.42 20.10
N GLU A 163 -0.01 6.38 20.58
CA GLU A 163 1.41 6.26 20.29
C GLU A 163 1.57 5.91 18.81
N ILE A 164 1.67 6.99 18.05
CA ILE A 164 2.24 7.04 16.74
C ILE A 164 3.70 6.53 16.87
N THR A 165 3.93 5.25 16.58
CA THR A 165 5.29 4.71 16.48
C THR A 165 5.99 5.20 15.22
N ALA A 166 5.22 5.64 14.21
CA ALA A 166 5.66 6.52 13.13
C ALA A 166 4.47 7.27 12.51
N THR A 167 4.46 8.60 12.61
CA THR A 167 3.58 9.49 11.81
C THR A 167 4.36 10.76 11.60
N ARG A 168 4.33 11.26 10.36
CA ARG A 168 4.73 12.61 10.05
C ARG A 168 3.49 13.42 9.75
N MET A 169 3.22 14.38 10.61
CA MET A 169 2.18 15.37 10.40
C MET A 169 2.69 16.37 9.35
N PHE A 170 1.99 16.47 8.20
CA PHE A 170 2.31 17.48 7.20
C PHE A 170 1.55 18.76 7.52
N LYS A 171 2.22 19.74 8.14
CA LYS A 171 1.65 21.07 8.33
C LYS A 171 1.78 21.84 7.01
N ARG A 172 0.66 22.28 6.44
CA ARG A 172 0.65 23.21 5.32
C ARG A 172 1.31 24.50 5.82
N ASN A 173 2.43 24.93 5.23
CA ASN A 173 2.99 26.24 5.52
C ASN A 173 1.96 27.28 5.08
N GLU A 174 1.30 27.91 6.04
CA GLU A 174 0.72 29.22 5.83
C GLU A 174 1.90 30.15 5.58
N GLN A 175 2.08 30.58 4.33
CA GLN A 175 2.99 31.67 4.04
C GLN A 175 2.51 32.86 4.89
N PRO A 176 3.39 33.53 5.65
CA PRO A 176 3.02 34.76 6.33
C PRO A 176 2.47 35.71 5.29
N THR A 177 1.20 36.11 5.44
CA THR A 177 0.66 37.23 4.69
C THR A 177 1.57 38.42 4.97
N ALA A 178 2.24 38.92 3.94
CA ALA A 178 3.13 40.06 4.06
C ALA A 178 2.35 41.22 4.69
N GLU A 179 2.85 41.71 5.82
CA GLU A 179 2.30 42.85 6.54
C GLU A 179 2.39 44.09 5.63
N PRO A 180 1.31 44.87 5.46
CA PRO A 180 1.35 46.06 4.62
C PRO A 180 2.34 47.09 5.20
N PRO A 181 3.08 47.83 4.35
CA PRO A 181 4.09 48.76 4.83
C PRO A 181 3.46 49.88 5.66
N ALA A 182 4.12 50.21 6.77
CA ALA A 182 3.72 51.30 7.66
C ALA A 182 3.73 52.65 6.91
N PRO A 183 2.84 53.60 7.25
CA PRO A 183 2.82 54.91 6.62
C PRO A 183 4.07 55.70 7.04
N GLU A 184 4.80 56.23 6.06
CA GLU A 184 5.85 57.24 6.27
C GLU A 184 5.23 58.50 6.89
N ALA A 185 5.86 59.02 7.94
CA ALA A 185 5.56 60.29 8.57
C ALA A 185 6.56 61.36 8.12
#